data_AF-A0A4R4LJ09-F1
#
_entry.id   AF-A0A4R4LJ09-F1
#
_cell.length_a   1.000
_cell.length_b   1.000
_cell.length_c   1.000
_cell.angle_alpha   90.00
_cell.angle_beta   90.00
_cell.angle_gamma   90.00
#
_symmetry.space_group_name_H-M   'P 1'
#
loop_
_entity.id
_entity.type
_entity.pdbx_description
1 polymer ?
#
loop_
_entity_poly.entity_id
_entity_poly.type
_entity_poly.pdbx_seq_one_letter_code
_entity_poly.pdbx_strand_id
1 'polypeptide(L)'
;MTETITDPESEPALRCRYSTCRAPLAYSGRGRPPEYCPDRRWPGGKTCKQLAADERAAELAAGLDVPLTAYREATARVLPAVQTLAGELTAVVEAMRAVDGSAVARIAEAEAAAVTAAERAQTAEHERDQAVRDARTARAETTTAAEARRVAERRARDAEAEAEKVQRDAWRQIADAREAQGRAEAHAGERAQAVITETQRREAAEARAAELADQVKTLRGELKDAQAETRKTEAARAKAEQRADRAEATTATVTAERDAARADIARLDTALAEAGRARGDLAAQLATTTTDRDTIRAELASVREQLAATTARADAAQHAAQTASTDRDAARAELADVRGQLATAAAERDTARAALTESETARRQAADDLRAERAALADARRQVDQLHTERRAADQATQDARTQAAQLEAGARAATNRAERAEARVDQLQAQLDAARAELARVDRSGGPQ
;
A
#
# COMPACT_ATOMS: atom_id res chain seq x y z
N MET A 1 15.81 -20.28 -25.98
CA MET A 1 16.09 -20.56 -27.39
C MET A 1 17.23 -21.55 -27.45
N THR A 2 16.90 -22.84 -27.38
CA THR A 2 17.85 -23.95 -27.45
C THR A 2 17.90 -24.41 -28.89
N GLU A 3 18.98 -24.06 -29.60
CA GLU A 3 19.29 -24.62 -30.91
C GLU A 3 19.67 -26.09 -30.73
N THR A 4 18.71 -26.96 -31.03
CA THR A 4 18.95 -28.38 -31.22
C THR A 4 19.83 -28.53 -32.46
N ILE A 5 21.12 -28.79 -32.25
CA ILE A 5 22.04 -29.23 -33.32
C ILE A 5 21.66 -30.67 -33.65
N THR A 6 20.69 -30.82 -34.54
CA THR A 6 20.38 -32.09 -35.19
C THR A 6 21.46 -32.31 -36.23
N ASP A 7 22.49 -33.09 -35.88
CA ASP A 7 23.49 -33.55 -36.84
C ASP A 7 22.77 -34.56 -37.77
N PRO A 8 22.54 -34.26 -39.06
CA PRO A 8 21.91 -35.21 -39.95
C PRO A 8 22.89 -36.37 -40.15
N GLU A 9 22.45 -37.59 -39.83
CA GLU A 9 23.11 -38.84 -40.17
C GLU A 9 23.56 -38.77 -41.64
N SER A 10 24.83 -38.44 -41.82
CA SER A 10 25.43 -38.28 -43.13
C SER A 10 25.59 -39.67 -43.70
N GLU A 11 24.68 -40.07 -44.59
CA GLU A 11 24.89 -41.25 -45.43
C GLU A 11 26.33 -41.22 -45.96
N PRO A 12 27.08 -42.33 -45.90
CA PRO A 12 28.49 -42.34 -46.25
C PRO A 12 28.65 -41.99 -47.73
N ALA A 13 28.81 -40.70 -48.03
CA ALA A 13 29.01 -40.21 -49.37
C ALA A 13 30.28 -40.88 -49.92
N LEU A 14 30.15 -41.60 -51.04
CA LEU A 14 31.27 -42.23 -51.73
C LEU A 14 32.29 -41.13 -52.04
N ARG A 15 33.50 -41.23 -51.50
CA ARG A 15 34.57 -40.24 -51.74
C ARG A 15 35.61 -40.79 -52.68
N CYS A 16 36.24 -39.91 -53.46
CA CYS A 16 37.37 -40.25 -54.32
C CYS A 16 38.49 -40.92 -53.52
N ARG A 17 38.95 -42.10 -53.97
CA ARG A 17 40.00 -42.90 -53.30
C ARG A 17 41.41 -42.31 -53.37
N TYR A 18 41.64 -41.26 -54.17
CA TYR A 18 42.90 -40.52 -54.12
C TYR A 18 42.95 -39.68 -52.85
N SER A 19 43.94 -39.90 -51.98
CA SER A 19 43.99 -39.38 -50.61
C SER A 19 43.89 -37.86 -50.53
N THR A 20 44.43 -37.17 -51.54
CA THR A 20 44.47 -35.71 -51.65
C THR A 20 43.19 -35.12 -52.26
N CYS A 21 42.42 -35.91 -53.04
CA CYS A 21 41.19 -35.41 -53.65
C CYS A 21 40.02 -35.43 -52.67
N ARG A 22 39.69 -36.61 -52.11
CA ARG A 22 38.55 -36.89 -51.21
C ARG A 22 37.20 -36.24 -51.53
N ALA A 23 37.02 -35.75 -52.76
CA ALA A 23 35.79 -35.11 -53.19
C ALA A 23 34.64 -36.14 -53.19
N PRO A 24 33.42 -35.71 -52.82
CA PRO A 24 32.24 -36.57 -52.91
C PRO A 24 32.00 -36.95 -54.38
N LEU A 25 31.67 -38.22 -54.60
CA LEU A 25 31.38 -38.79 -55.91
C LEU A 25 29.87 -38.94 -56.04
N ALA A 26 29.32 -38.38 -57.11
CA ALA A 26 27.94 -38.64 -57.49
C ALA A 26 27.82 -40.08 -58.00
N TYR A 27 27.00 -40.89 -57.35
CA TYR A 27 26.68 -42.26 -57.79
C TYR A 27 25.18 -42.34 -58.05
N SER A 28 24.81 -42.60 -59.31
CA SER A 28 23.41 -42.67 -59.75
C SER A 28 22.70 -43.98 -59.38
N GLY A 29 23.31 -44.81 -58.52
CA GLY A 29 22.75 -46.09 -58.09
C GLY A 29 22.85 -47.23 -59.11
N ARG A 30 23.25 -46.96 -60.36
CA ARG A 30 23.38 -47.99 -61.42
C ARG A 30 24.85 -48.25 -61.77
N GLY A 31 25.24 -49.52 -61.80
CA GLY A 31 26.58 -49.97 -62.22
C GLY A 31 27.59 -50.04 -61.08
N ARG A 32 28.88 -50.22 -61.41
CA ARG A 32 29.94 -50.23 -60.40
C ARG A 32 30.17 -48.80 -59.89
N PRO A 33 30.12 -48.53 -58.56
CA PRO A 33 30.36 -47.19 -58.04
C PRO A 33 31.69 -46.63 -58.53
N PRO A 34 31.74 -45.36 -58.98
CA PRO A 34 33.00 -44.73 -59.35
C PRO A 34 33.90 -44.67 -58.11
N GLU A 35 35.15 -45.12 -58.25
CA GLU A 35 36.14 -45.04 -57.16
C GLU A 35 36.95 -43.72 -57.20
N TYR A 36 36.93 -43.02 -58.33
CA TYR A 36 37.70 -41.80 -58.57
C TYR A 36 36.86 -40.75 -59.32
N CYS A 37 37.21 -39.47 -59.20
CA CYS A 37 36.55 -38.41 -59.95
C CYS A 37 36.77 -38.57 -61.46
N PRO A 38 35.72 -38.63 -62.30
CA PRO A 38 35.87 -38.81 -63.74
C PRO A 38 36.47 -37.56 -64.42
N ASP A 39 36.08 -36.37 -63.96
CA ASP A 39 36.36 -35.12 -64.67
C ASP A 39 37.52 -34.32 -64.08
N ARG A 40 38.01 -34.69 -62.90
CA ARG A 40 39.10 -33.95 -62.25
C ARG A 40 40.44 -34.29 -62.90
N ARG A 41 41.19 -33.25 -63.30
CA ARG A 41 42.54 -33.34 -63.83
C ARG A 41 43.50 -32.57 -62.94
N TRP A 42 44.68 -33.12 -62.74
CA TRP A 42 45.76 -32.53 -61.95
C TRP A 42 46.88 -32.02 -62.85
N PRO A 43 47.79 -31.15 -62.35
CA PRO A 43 48.94 -30.69 -63.12
C PRO A 43 49.68 -31.85 -63.80
N GLY A 44 49.96 -31.71 -65.10
CA GLY A 44 50.50 -32.79 -65.94
C GLY A 44 49.44 -33.72 -66.57
N GLY A 45 48.15 -33.36 -66.52
CA GLY A 45 47.06 -34.09 -67.19
C GLY A 45 46.66 -35.40 -66.50
N LYS A 46 47.24 -35.70 -65.33
CA LYS A 46 46.98 -36.95 -64.60
C LYS A 46 45.57 -36.95 -63.99
N THR A 47 44.91 -38.09 -64.08
CA THR A 47 43.61 -38.34 -63.45
C THR A 47 43.78 -38.75 -61.99
N CYS A 48 42.73 -38.57 -61.16
CA CYS A 48 42.74 -39.08 -59.77
C CYS A 48 43.06 -40.57 -59.68
N LYS A 49 42.66 -41.38 -60.69
CA LYS A 49 42.97 -42.81 -60.75
C LYS A 49 44.47 -43.06 -60.94
N GLN A 50 45.12 -42.29 -61.80
CA GLN A 50 46.57 -42.40 -62.06
C GLN A 50 47.38 -41.93 -60.85
N LEU A 51 47.03 -40.79 -60.24
CA LEU A 51 47.73 -40.33 -59.05
C LEU A 51 47.55 -41.26 -57.84
N ALA A 52 46.37 -41.87 -57.67
CA ALA A 52 46.17 -42.90 -56.65
C ALA A 52 46.88 -44.23 -56.94
N ALA A 53 47.22 -44.49 -58.21
CA ALA A 53 48.06 -45.64 -58.58
C ALA A 53 49.54 -45.31 -58.32
N ASP A 54 49.99 -44.10 -58.66
CA ASP A 54 51.33 -43.58 -58.36
C ASP A 54 51.55 -43.54 -56.84
N GLU A 55 50.57 -43.09 -56.06
CA GLU A 55 50.60 -43.07 -54.59
C GLU A 55 50.73 -44.49 -54.03
N ARG A 56 49.93 -45.44 -54.51
CA ARG A 56 50.05 -46.85 -54.08
C ARG A 56 51.39 -47.49 -54.49
N ALA A 57 51.89 -47.16 -55.67
CA ALA A 57 53.19 -47.61 -56.12
C ALA A 57 54.32 -47.02 -55.25
N ALA A 58 54.20 -45.75 -54.85
CA ALA A 58 55.13 -45.11 -53.92
C ALA A 58 55.03 -45.69 -52.50
N GLU A 59 53.84 -45.99 -51.99
CA GLU A 59 53.63 -46.66 -50.71
C GLU A 59 54.27 -48.06 -50.70
N LEU A 60 54.10 -48.84 -51.77
CA LEU A 60 54.74 -50.16 -51.93
C LEU A 60 56.26 -50.05 -52.08
N ALA A 61 56.76 -49.08 -52.86
CA ALA A 61 58.19 -48.86 -53.04
C ALA A 61 58.88 -48.40 -51.74
N ALA A 62 58.15 -47.71 -50.85
CA ALA A 62 58.62 -47.29 -49.54
C ALA A 62 58.48 -48.37 -48.45
N GLY A 63 57.88 -49.54 -48.76
CA GLY A 63 57.61 -50.60 -47.78
C GLY A 63 56.63 -50.20 -46.67
N LEU A 64 55.78 -49.20 -46.93
CA LEU A 64 54.86 -48.62 -45.96
C LEU A 64 53.47 -49.29 -45.97
N ASP A 65 53.22 -50.20 -46.90
CA ASP A 65 51.96 -50.92 -47.06
C ASP A 65 51.58 -51.76 -45.82
N VAL A 66 52.53 -52.51 -45.27
CA VAL A 66 52.32 -53.32 -44.04
C VAL A 66 52.15 -52.43 -42.79
N PRO A 67 53.03 -51.44 -42.51
CA PRO A 67 52.84 -50.50 -41.39
C PRO A 67 51.55 -49.68 -41.46
N LEU A 68 51.15 -49.20 -42.65
CA LEU A 68 49.92 -48.42 -42.82
C LEU A 68 48.67 -49.28 -42.67
N THR A 69 48.71 -50.54 -43.10
CA THR A 69 47.61 -51.49 -42.88
C THR A 69 47.46 -51.80 -41.39
N ALA A 70 48.57 -52.11 -40.70
CA ALA A 70 48.56 -52.33 -39.25
C ALA A 70 48.08 -51.09 -38.48
N TYR A 71 48.50 -49.89 -38.88
CA TYR A 71 48.03 -48.63 -38.30
C TYR A 71 46.53 -48.41 -38.53
N ARG A 72 46.00 -48.66 -39.73
CA ARG A 72 44.57 -48.54 -40.04
C ARG A 72 43.74 -49.54 -39.24
N GLU A 73 44.19 -50.78 -39.09
CA GLU A 73 43.52 -51.80 -38.27
C GLU A 73 43.56 -51.48 -36.77
N ALA A 74 44.68 -50.94 -36.28
CA ALA A 74 44.78 -50.47 -34.91
C ALA A 74 43.84 -49.26 -34.68
N THR A 75 43.81 -48.31 -35.61
CA THR A 75 42.91 -47.14 -35.57
C THR A 75 41.45 -47.58 -35.64
N ALA A 76 41.09 -48.53 -36.50
CA ALA A 76 39.72 -49.05 -36.61
C ALA A 76 39.22 -49.72 -35.33
N ARG A 77 40.12 -50.30 -34.52
CA ARG A 77 39.79 -50.86 -33.20
C ARG A 77 39.68 -49.80 -32.10
N VAL A 78 40.56 -48.80 -32.12
CA VAL A 78 40.67 -47.79 -31.05
C VAL A 78 39.68 -46.64 -31.25
N LEU A 79 39.42 -46.22 -32.49
CA LEU A 79 38.58 -45.06 -32.79
C LEU A 79 37.15 -45.20 -32.25
N PRO A 80 36.45 -46.34 -32.38
CA PRO A 80 35.12 -46.51 -31.79
C PRO A 80 35.15 -46.39 -30.26
N ALA A 81 36.16 -46.96 -29.59
CA ALA A 81 36.30 -46.87 -28.14
C ALA A 81 36.56 -45.43 -27.68
N VAL A 82 37.37 -44.66 -28.42
CA VAL A 82 37.61 -43.24 -28.16
C VAL A 82 36.33 -42.42 -28.42
N GLN A 83 35.57 -42.73 -29.45
CA GLN A 83 34.27 -42.08 -29.73
C GLN A 83 33.26 -42.35 -28.63
N THR A 84 33.16 -43.58 -28.14
CA THR A 84 32.31 -43.94 -26.99
C THR A 84 32.73 -43.17 -25.74
N LEU A 85 34.02 -43.17 -25.41
CA LEU A 85 34.54 -42.42 -24.26
C LEU A 85 34.29 -40.91 -24.38
N ALA A 86 34.45 -40.34 -25.59
CA ALA A 86 34.14 -38.94 -25.84
C ALA A 86 32.65 -38.64 -25.64
N GLY A 87 31.76 -39.55 -26.05
CA GLY A 87 30.33 -39.47 -25.78
C GLY A 87 30.00 -39.52 -24.29
N GLU A 88 30.60 -40.45 -23.55
CA GLU A 88 30.44 -40.57 -22.09
C GLU A 88 30.96 -39.34 -21.35
N LEU A 89 32.14 -38.82 -21.72
CA LEU A 89 32.69 -37.59 -21.15
C LEU A 89 31.79 -36.39 -21.45
N THR A 90 31.22 -36.30 -22.64
CA THR A 90 30.26 -35.24 -22.99
C THR A 90 29.01 -35.34 -22.11
N ALA A 91 28.47 -36.55 -21.91
CA ALA A 91 27.33 -36.77 -21.04
C ALA A 91 27.62 -36.40 -19.57
N VAL A 92 28.82 -36.71 -19.06
CA VAL A 92 29.25 -36.31 -17.71
C VAL A 92 29.35 -34.79 -17.59
N VAL A 93 29.93 -34.11 -18.58
CA VAL A 93 30.03 -32.64 -18.58
C VAL A 93 28.65 -31.98 -18.63
N GLU A 94 27.73 -32.51 -19.44
CA GLU A 94 26.33 -32.07 -19.48
C GLU A 94 25.64 -32.26 -18.12
N ALA A 95 25.83 -33.42 -17.49
CA ALA A 95 25.28 -33.70 -16.16
C ALA A 95 25.85 -32.76 -15.09
N MET A 96 27.16 -32.48 -15.12
CA MET A 96 27.79 -31.51 -14.22
C MET A 96 27.24 -30.09 -14.43
N ARG A 97 27.09 -29.65 -15.68
CA ARG A 97 26.47 -28.35 -16.00
C ARG A 97 25.03 -28.27 -15.54
N ALA A 98 24.26 -29.35 -15.64
CA ALA A 98 22.90 -29.40 -15.14
C ALA A 98 22.84 -29.31 -13.61
N VAL A 99 23.77 -29.98 -12.90
CA VAL A 99 23.91 -29.88 -11.43
C VAL A 99 24.32 -28.48 -11.02
N ASP A 100 25.32 -27.88 -11.67
CA ASP A 100 25.76 -26.51 -11.40
C ASP A 100 24.62 -25.51 -11.67
N GLY A 101 23.93 -25.65 -12.80
CA GLY A 101 22.77 -24.82 -13.12
C GLY A 101 21.63 -24.96 -12.10
N SER A 102 21.35 -26.18 -11.64
CA SER A 102 20.38 -26.46 -10.59
C SER A 102 20.78 -25.86 -9.24
N ALA A 103 22.05 -25.98 -8.85
CA ALA A 103 22.57 -25.43 -7.61
C ALA A 103 22.48 -23.90 -7.61
N VAL A 104 22.91 -23.26 -8.70
CA VAL A 104 22.80 -21.79 -8.88
C VAL A 104 21.34 -21.33 -8.85
N ALA A 105 20.42 -22.05 -9.51
CA ALA A 105 19.01 -21.72 -9.49
C ALA A 105 18.41 -21.80 -8.07
N ARG A 106 18.76 -22.83 -7.29
CA ARG A 106 18.30 -22.97 -5.90
C ARG A 106 18.88 -21.90 -4.98
N ILE A 107 20.14 -21.50 -5.20
CA ILE A 107 20.75 -20.39 -4.46
C ILE A 107 20.03 -19.09 -4.78
N ALA A 108 19.79 -18.79 -6.06
CA ALA A 108 19.07 -17.58 -6.48
C ALA A 108 17.63 -17.54 -5.90
N GLU A 109 16.93 -18.68 -5.89
CA GLU A 109 15.60 -18.78 -5.26
C GLU A 109 15.66 -18.56 -3.74
N ALA A 110 16.65 -19.14 -3.06
CA ALA A 110 16.83 -18.96 -1.63
C ALA A 110 17.20 -17.50 -1.27
N GLU A 111 18.03 -16.84 -2.07
CA GLU A 111 18.38 -15.43 -1.92
C GLU A 111 17.17 -14.53 -2.14
N ALA A 112 16.37 -14.77 -3.18
CA ALA A 112 15.13 -14.03 -3.42
C ALA A 112 14.13 -14.19 -2.27
N ALA A 113 13.99 -15.42 -1.74
CA ALA A 113 13.14 -15.69 -0.59
C ALA A 113 13.65 -14.99 0.69
N ALA A 114 14.97 -14.95 0.90
CA ALA A 114 15.60 -14.26 2.03
C ALA A 114 15.40 -12.75 1.96
N VAL A 115 15.56 -12.13 0.78
CA VAL A 115 15.29 -10.70 0.56
C VAL A 115 13.82 -10.38 0.86
N THR A 116 12.90 -11.17 0.31
CA THR A 116 11.46 -10.99 0.55
C THR A 116 11.09 -11.16 2.04
N ALA A 117 11.78 -12.06 2.75
CA ALA A 117 11.60 -12.22 4.19
C ALA A 117 12.14 -11.02 4.98
N ALA A 118 13.31 -10.48 4.59
CA ALA A 118 13.91 -9.31 5.21
C ALA A 118 13.05 -8.05 5.01
N GLU A 119 12.53 -7.83 3.81
CA GLU A 119 11.62 -6.72 3.51
C GLU A 119 10.34 -6.79 4.36
N ARG A 120 9.72 -7.98 4.47
CA ARG A 120 8.55 -8.17 5.34
C ARG A 120 8.86 -7.89 6.81
N ALA A 121 10.05 -8.29 7.29
CA ALA A 121 10.47 -8.01 8.66
C ALA A 121 10.67 -6.50 8.89
N GLN A 122 11.31 -5.79 7.95
CA GLN A 122 11.50 -4.33 8.03
C GLN A 122 10.17 -3.57 8.01
N THR A 123 9.23 -3.96 7.15
CA THR A 123 7.89 -3.36 7.12
C THR A 123 7.17 -3.57 8.45
N ALA A 124 7.20 -4.79 9.01
CA ALA A 124 6.59 -5.07 10.30
C ALA A 124 7.22 -4.28 11.47
N GLU A 125 8.54 -4.08 11.44
CA GLU A 125 9.23 -3.22 12.41
C GLU A 125 8.82 -1.75 12.27
N HIS A 126 8.70 -1.25 11.04
CA HIS A 126 8.26 0.12 10.77
C HIS A 126 6.83 0.35 11.26
N GLU A 127 5.92 -0.57 10.97
CA GLU A 127 4.52 -0.52 11.44
C GLU A 127 4.44 -0.56 12.97
N ARG A 128 5.24 -1.42 13.61
CA ARG A 128 5.32 -1.47 15.09
C ARG A 128 5.80 -0.13 15.66
N ASP A 129 6.85 0.43 15.10
CA ASP A 129 7.42 1.68 15.58
C ASP A 129 6.48 2.86 15.36
N GLN A 130 5.73 2.86 14.25
CA GLN A 130 4.65 3.82 14.00
C GLN A 130 3.54 3.67 15.05
N ALA A 131 3.04 2.46 15.29
CA ALA A 131 2.01 2.21 16.30
C ALA A 131 2.45 2.65 17.71
N VAL A 132 3.73 2.47 18.06
CA VAL A 132 4.29 2.95 19.33
C VAL A 132 4.32 4.48 19.40
N ARG A 133 4.68 5.17 18.31
CA ARG A 133 4.64 6.64 18.24
C ARG A 133 3.21 7.15 18.39
N ASP A 134 2.27 6.57 17.64
CA ASP A 134 0.87 6.97 17.68
C ASP A 134 0.25 6.76 19.08
N ALA A 135 0.57 5.63 19.72
CA ALA A 135 0.14 5.36 21.10
C ALA A 135 0.73 6.36 22.11
N ARG A 136 1.97 6.82 21.92
CA ARG A 136 2.58 7.87 22.76
C ARG A 136 1.90 9.22 22.54
N THR A 137 1.64 9.58 21.29
CA THR A 137 0.94 10.82 20.95
C THR A 137 -0.47 10.83 21.55
N ALA A 138 -1.25 9.77 21.37
CA ALA A 138 -2.58 9.66 21.97
C ALA A 138 -2.57 9.75 23.51
N ARG A 139 -1.56 9.17 24.16
CA ARG A 139 -1.36 9.32 25.62
C ARG A 139 -1.04 10.77 26.01
N ALA A 140 -0.19 11.45 25.26
CA ALA A 140 0.15 12.86 25.51
C ALA A 140 -1.07 13.79 25.29
N GLU A 141 -1.88 13.52 24.27
CA GLU A 141 -3.11 14.25 23.99
C GLU A 141 -4.15 14.05 25.10
N THR A 142 -4.34 12.81 25.57
CA THR A 142 -5.27 12.52 26.67
C THR A 142 -4.83 13.17 27.98
N THR A 143 -3.53 13.21 28.30
CA THR A 143 -3.03 13.95 29.47
C THR A 143 -3.24 15.45 29.32
N THR A 144 -2.97 16.00 28.15
CA THR A 144 -3.16 17.43 27.87
C THR A 144 -4.65 17.82 27.97
N ALA A 145 -5.55 16.99 27.43
CA ALA A 145 -6.99 17.19 27.52
C ALA A 145 -7.49 17.12 28.98
N ALA A 146 -6.97 16.17 29.77
CA ALA A 146 -7.30 16.06 31.19
C ALA A 146 -6.82 17.28 32.00
N GLU A 147 -5.62 17.80 31.70
CA GLU A 147 -5.10 19.01 32.32
C GLU A 147 -5.90 20.26 31.92
N ALA A 148 -6.23 20.41 30.63
CA ALA A 148 -7.07 21.48 30.14
C ALA A 148 -8.44 21.49 30.81
N ARG A 149 -9.06 20.29 30.98
CA ARG A 149 -10.31 20.13 31.72
C ARG A 149 -10.17 20.56 33.18
N ARG A 150 -9.11 20.14 33.88
CA ARG A 150 -8.86 20.56 35.28
C ARG A 150 -8.65 22.07 35.40
N VAL A 151 -7.98 22.70 34.43
CA VAL A 151 -7.82 24.16 34.38
C VAL A 151 -9.17 24.85 34.16
N ALA A 152 -9.99 24.34 33.24
CA ALA A 152 -11.33 24.87 33.00
C ALA A 152 -12.23 24.74 34.24
N GLU A 153 -12.21 23.59 34.92
CA GLU A 153 -12.96 23.36 36.16
C GLU A 153 -12.51 24.32 37.28
N ARG A 154 -11.20 24.58 37.42
CA ARG A 154 -10.71 25.59 38.38
C ARG A 154 -11.20 26.99 38.05
N ARG A 155 -11.07 27.40 36.78
CA ARG A 155 -11.56 28.73 36.33
C ARG A 155 -13.06 28.90 36.55
N ALA A 156 -13.86 27.84 36.34
CA ALA A 156 -15.28 27.87 36.61
C ALA A 156 -15.57 28.08 38.11
N ARG A 157 -14.89 27.34 38.99
CA ARG A 157 -15.03 27.52 40.45
C ARG A 157 -14.59 28.90 40.93
N ASP A 158 -13.49 29.41 40.39
CA ASP A 158 -12.99 30.74 40.74
C ASP A 158 -13.98 31.82 40.29
N ALA A 159 -14.60 31.66 39.11
CA ALA A 159 -15.64 32.57 38.62
C ALA A 159 -16.92 32.50 39.46
N GLU A 160 -17.34 31.30 39.89
CA GLU A 160 -18.48 31.12 40.80
C GLU A 160 -18.21 31.78 42.18
N ALA A 161 -17.03 31.57 42.74
CA ALA A 161 -16.63 32.15 44.02
C ALA A 161 -16.57 33.69 43.98
N GLU A 162 -16.07 34.26 42.87
CA GLU A 162 -16.06 35.71 42.68
C GLU A 162 -17.48 36.26 42.49
N ALA A 163 -18.35 35.56 41.75
CA ALA A 163 -19.75 35.95 41.59
C ALA A 163 -20.49 35.96 42.95
N GLU A 164 -20.29 34.94 43.79
CA GLU A 164 -20.85 34.92 45.16
C GLU A 164 -20.31 36.06 46.03
N LYS A 165 -19.03 36.39 45.90
CA LYS A 165 -18.41 37.51 46.62
C LYS A 165 -19.03 38.84 46.19
N VAL A 166 -19.13 39.10 44.89
CA VAL A 166 -19.80 40.31 44.35
C VAL A 166 -21.25 40.39 44.84
N GLN A 167 -21.97 39.27 44.85
CA GLN A 167 -23.34 39.24 45.36
C GLN A 167 -23.42 39.59 46.86
N ARG A 168 -22.53 39.02 47.68
CA ARG A 168 -22.45 39.36 49.12
C ARG A 168 -22.12 40.83 49.36
N ASP A 169 -21.16 41.38 48.60
CA ASP A 169 -20.77 42.78 48.74
C ASP A 169 -21.90 43.73 48.28
N ALA A 170 -22.63 43.39 47.21
CA ALA A 170 -23.82 44.11 46.80
C ALA A 170 -24.91 44.11 47.88
N TRP A 171 -25.17 42.96 48.52
CA TRP A 171 -26.12 42.89 49.64
C TRP A 171 -25.71 43.72 50.85
N ARG A 172 -24.41 43.76 51.18
CA ARG A 172 -23.90 44.66 52.24
C ARG A 172 -24.13 46.12 51.89
N GLN A 173 -23.81 46.54 50.66
CA GLN A 173 -24.03 47.92 50.22
C GLN A 173 -25.51 48.32 50.29
N ILE A 174 -26.43 47.41 49.94
CA ILE A 174 -27.88 47.64 50.08
C ILE A 174 -28.27 47.80 51.56
N ALA A 175 -27.71 46.99 52.46
CA ALA A 175 -27.96 47.10 53.89
C ALA A 175 -27.43 48.43 54.47
N ASP A 176 -26.19 48.79 54.13
CA ASP A 176 -25.54 50.02 54.57
C ASP A 176 -26.29 51.27 54.06
N ALA A 177 -26.76 51.23 52.80
CA ALA A 177 -27.55 52.31 52.22
C ALA A 177 -28.91 52.47 52.92
N ARG A 178 -29.58 51.37 53.29
CA ARG A 178 -30.83 51.41 54.06
C ARG A 178 -30.64 51.95 55.47
N GLU A 179 -29.54 51.59 56.13
CA GLU A 179 -29.22 52.12 57.45
C GLU A 179 -28.90 53.63 57.38
N ALA A 180 -28.15 54.06 56.36
CA ALA A 180 -27.89 55.47 56.10
C ALA A 180 -29.16 56.27 55.81
N GLN A 181 -30.09 55.70 55.03
CA GLN A 181 -31.41 56.29 54.78
C GLN A 181 -32.21 56.43 56.10
N GLY A 182 -32.25 55.39 56.93
CA GLY A 182 -32.91 55.46 58.24
C GLY A 182 -32.33 56.55 59.16
N ARG A 183 -31.00 56.74 59.16
CA ARG A 183 -30.35 57.85 59.89
C ARG A 183 -30.73 59.23 59.31
N ALA A 184 -30.80 59.35 57.98
CA ALA A 184 -31.19 60.60 57.33
C ALA A 184 -32.65 60.97 57.62
N GLU A 185 -33.55 59.99 57.65
CA GLU A 185 -34.96 60.16 58.00
C GLU A 185 -35.15 60.58 59.47
N ALA A 186 -34.38 59.98 60.39
CA ALA A 186 -34.36 60.40 61.80
C ALA A 186 -33.92 61.86 61.97
N HIS A 187 -32.83 62.27 61.32
CA HIS A 187 -32.36 63.67 61.33
C HIS A 187 -33.30 64.64 60.60
N ALA A 188 -34.08 64.18 59.62
CA ALA A 188 -35.13 64.99 59.01
C ALA A 188 -36.30 65.21 59.99
N GLY A 189 -36.69 64.18 60.76
CA GLY A 189 -37.70 64.28 61.81
C GLY A 189 -37.31 65.24 62.94
N GLU A 190 -36.05 65.19 63.40
CA GLU A 190 -35.51 66.11 64.40
C GLU A 190 -35.54 67.59 63.94
N ARG A 191 -35.17 67.83 62.67
CA ARG A 191 -35.21 69.17 62.07
C ARG A 191 -36.64 69.71 61.92
N ALA A 192 -37.60 68.86 61.57
CA ALA A 192 -39.01 69.25 61.50
C ALA A 192 -39.54 69.67 62.89
N GLN A 193 -39.17 68.95 63.95
CA GLN A 193 -39.59 69.29 65.32
C GLN A 193 -38.99 70.60 65.82
N ALA A 194 -37.75 70.90 65.45
CA ALA A 194 -37.10 72.18 65.78
C ALA A 194 -37.81 73.38 65.12
N VAL A 195 -38.26 73.25 63.87
CA VAL A 195 -39.00 74.30 63.16
C VAL A 195 -40.36 74.57 63.80
N ILE A 196 -41.08 73.53 64.22
CA ILE A 196 -42.38 73.66 64.91
C ILE A 196 -42.21 74.43 66.22
N THR A 197 -41.18 74.11 67.00
CA THR A 197 -40.90 74.76 68.29
C THR A 197 -40.55 76.24 68.13
N GLU A 198 -39.81 76.58 67.07
CA GLU A 198 -39.41 77.97 66.82
C GLU A 198 -40.55 78.83 66.26
N THR A 199 -41.50 78.21 65.55
CA THR A 199 -42.72 78.87 65.06
C THR A 199 -43.60 79.31 66.24
N GLN A 200 -43.76 78.45 67.25
CA GLN A 200 -44.53 78.75 68.46
C GLN A 200 -43.93 79.91 69.29
N ARG A 201 -42.61 80.09 69.27
CA ARG A 201 -41.94 81.22 69.95
C ARG A 201 -42.21 82.56 69.29
N ARG A 202 -42.33 82.59 67.96
CA ARG A 202 -42.63 83.82 67.20
C ARG A 202 -44.06 84.30 67.45
N GLU A 203 -45.02 83.39 67.47
CA GLU A 203 -46.42 83.71 67.78
C GLU A 203 -46.58 84.29 69.21
N ALA A 204 -45.81 83.80 70.19
CA ALA A 204 -45.80 84.32 71.55
C ALA A 204 -45.08 85.69 71.71
N ALA A 205 -44.28 86.10 70.73
CA ALA A 205 -43.66 87.42 70.71
C ALA A 205 -44.59 88.48 70.10
N GLU A 206 -45.36 88.10 69.06
CA GLU A 206 -46.31 88.98 68.39
C GLU A 206 -47.51 89.36 69.29
N ALA A 207 -47.98 88.45 70.14
CA ALA A 207 -49.03 88.74 71.11
C ALA A 207 -48.63 89.84 72.14
N ARG A 208 -47.36 89.93 72.51
CA ARG A 208 -46.84 90.93 73.47
C ARG A 208 -46.67 92.32 72.84
N ALA A 209 -46.49 92.40 71.53
CA ALA A 209 -46.40 93.68 70.81
C ALA A 209 -47.76 94.38 70.71
N ALA A 210 -48.87 93.64 70.65
CA ALA A 210 -50.22 94.20 70.60
C ALA A 210 -50.65 94.89 71.92
N GLU A 211 -50.18 94.39 73.07
CA GLU A 211 -50.55 94.92 74.39
C GLU A 211 -49.88 96.26 74.73
N LEU A 212 -48.68 96.52 74.18
CA LEU A 212 -47.98 97.80 74.30
C LEU A 212 -48.65 98.91 73.47
N ALA A 213 -49.40 98.57 72.42
CA ALA A 213 -50.08 99.54 71.57
C ALA A 213 -51.29 100.20 72.26
N ASP A 214 -51.95 99.51 73.18
CA ASP A 214 -53.11 100.05 73.91
C ASP A 214 -52.72 101.05 75.01
N GLN A 215 -51.52 100.95 75.58
CA GLN A 215 -51.02 101.86 76.61
C GLN A 215 -50.74 103.28 76.07
N VAL A 216 -50.44 103.39 74.77
CA VAL A 216 -50.17 104.68 74.08
C VAL A 216 -51.45 105.48 73.83
N LYS A 217 -52.63 104.85 73.88
CA LYS A 217 -53.92 105.51 73.62
C LYS A 217 -54.40 106.37 74.81
N THR A 218 -54.03 106.00 76.04
CA THR A 218 -54.42 106.67 77.28
C THR A 218 -53.67 107.99 77.51
N LEU A 219 -52.40 108.08 77.07
CA LEU A 219 -51.55 109.27 77.24
C LEU A 219 -51.90 110.43 76.28
N ARG A 220 -52.76 110.19 75.28
CA ARG A 220 -53.21 111.21 74.31
C ARG A 220 -54.32 112.14 74.84
N GLY A 221 -54.94 111.82 75.98
CA GLY A 221 -55.97 112.65 76.61
C GLY A 221 -55.43 113.89 77.35
N GLU A 222 -54.24 113.77 77.94
CA GLU A 222 -53.70 114.78 78.87
C GLU A 222 -52.85 115.86 78.19
N LEU A 223 -52.58 115.71 76.88
CA LEU A 223 -51.78 116.66 76.09
C LEU A 223 -52.61 117.78 75.44
N LYS A 224 -53.95 117.71 75.50
CA LYS A 224 -54.86 118.60 74.77
C LYS A 224 -55.07 119.96 75.44
N ASP A 225 -54.84 120.06 76.75
CA ASP A 225 -55.10 121.27 77.55
C ASP A 225 -53.88 122.20 77.71
N ALA A 226 -52.68 121.76 77.34
CA ALA A 226 -51.46 122.58 77.39
C ALA A 226 -51.11 123.30 76.06
N GLN A 227 -51.85 123.02 74.99
CA GLN A 227 -51.53 123.45 73.61
C GLN A 227 -52.20 124.75 73.15
N ALA A 228 -52.83 125.50 74.06
CA ALA A 228 -53.44 126.79 73.74
C ALA A 228 -52.42 127.95 73.79
N GLU A 229 -51.33 127.85 74.56
CA GLU A 229 -50.35 128.96 74.72
C GLU A 229 -49.01 128.81 73.99
N THR A 230 -48.81 127.72 73.27
CA THR A 230 -47.57 127.49 72.49
C THR A 230 -47.74 127.83 71.00
N ARG A 231 -48.90 128.35 70.57
CA ARG A 231 -49.21 128.57 69.14
C ARG A 231 -48.56 129.80 68.50
N LYS A 232 -47.86 130.63 69.28
CA LYS A 232 -47.14 131.82 68.75
C LYS A 232 -45.64 131.57 68.46
N THR A 233 -45.07 130.47 68.95
CA THR A 233 -43.66 130.09 68.71
C THR A 233 -43.52 128.82 67.83
N GLU A 234 -44.60 128.06 67.64
CA GLU A 234 -44.66 126.84 66.81
C GLU A 234 -44.59 127.09 65.29
N ALA A 235 -44.98 128.26 64.80
CA ALA A 235 -45.00 128.54 63.35
C ALA A 235 -43.59 128.55 62.70
N ALA A 236 -42.54 128.84 63.47
CA ALA A 236 -41.15 128.78 63.03
C ALA A 236 -40.52 127.39 63.23
N ARG A 237 -40.99 126.61 64.22
CA ARG A 237 -40.55 125.24 64.50
C ARG A 237 -41.16 124.22 63.53
N ALA A 238 -42.43 124.38 63.14
CA ALA A 238 -43.14 123.50 62.22
C ALA A 238 -42.48 123.40 60.81
N LYS A 239 -41.82 124.47 60.34
CA LYS A 239 -41.05 124.45 59.08
C LYS A 239 -39.70 123.73 59.19
N ALA A 240 -39.13 123.62 60.40
CA ALA A 240 -37.93 122.85 60.66
C ALA A 240 -38.25 121.37 60.91
N GLU A 241 -39.33 121.09 61.64
CA GLU A 241 -39.85 119.74 61.93
C GLU A 241 -40.36 119.06 60.65
N GLN A 242 -41.07 119.77 59.76
CA GLN A 242 -41.45 119.24 58.45
C GLN A 242 -40.25 118.93 57.53
N ARG A 243 -39.09 119.57 57.74
CA ARG A 243 -37.84 119.23 57.05
C ARG A 243 -37.14 118.04 57.71
N ALA A 244 -37.22 117.90 59.03
CA ALA A 244 -36.73 116.75 59.78
C ALA A 244 -37.55 115.49 59.45
N ASP A 245 -38.88 115.55 59.44
CA ASP A 245 -39.76 114.43 59.12
C ASP A 245 -39.59 113.96 57.66
N ARG A 246 -39.38 114.90 56.71
CA ARG A 246 -39.06 114.54 55.33
C ARG A 246 -37.66 113.96 55.20
N ALA A 247 -36.68 114.46 55.95
CA ALA A 247 -35.35 113.88 55.97
C ALA A 247 -35.37 112.47 56.58
N GLU A 248 -36.12 112.28 57.68
CA GLU A 248 -36.28 111.01 58.38
C GLU A 248 -37.04 109.98 57.52
N ALA A 249 -38.14 110.40 56.87
CA ALA A 249 -38.85 109.58 55.88
C ALA A 249 -37.96 109.22 54.69
N THR A 250 -37.14 110.15 54.19
CA THR A 250 -36.19 109.86 53.11
C THR A 250 -35.12 108.87 53.56
N THR A 251 -34.57 109.00 54.78
CA THR A 251 -33.63 108.00 55.33
C THR A 251 -34.29 106.65 55.60
N ALA A 252 -35.57 106.62 56.01
CA ALA A 252 -36.32 105.38 56.19
C ALA A 252 -36.56 104.67 54.85
N THR A 253 -36.92 105.41 53.80
CA THR A 253 -37.04 104.89 52.43
C THR A 253 -35.70 104.39 51.91
N VAL A 254 -34.63 105.19 52.03
CA VAL A 254 -33.28 104.77 51.60
C VAL A 254 -32.79 103.55 52.39
N THR A 255 -33.14 103.44 53.68
CA THR A 255 -32.81 102.26 54.50
C THR A 255 -33.58 101.03 54.06
N ALA A 256 -34.88 101.17 53.79
CA ALA A 256 -35.70 100.09 53.27
C ALA A 256 -35.25 99.64 51.87
N GLU A 257 -34.91 100.58 50.99
CA GLU A 257 -34.34 100.30 49.65
C GLU A 257 -32.98 99.61 49.76
N ARG A 258 -32.11 100.06 50.67
CA ARG A 258 -30.81 99.42 50.93
C ARG A 258 -30.99 97.99 51.46
N ASP A 259 -31.92 97.78 52.37
CA ASP A 259 -32.13 96.46 52.98
C ASP A 259 -32.83 95.51 51.99
N ALA A 260 -33.72 96.02 51.14
CA ALA A 260 -34.25 95.29 49.99
C ALA A 260 -33.15 94.91 48.98
N ALA A 261 -32.27 95.86 48.64
CA ALA A 261 -31.13 95.60 47.76
C ALA A 261 -30.15 94.57 48.37
N ARG A 262 -29.94 94.59 49.69
CA ARG A 262 -29.14 93.56 50.38
C ARG A 262 -29.80 92.18 50.34
N ALA A 263 -31.12 92.11 50.49
CA ALA A 263 -31.87 90.87 50.35
C ALA A 263 -31.84 90.35 48.90
N ASP A 264 -31.87 91.23 47.90
CA ASP A 264 -31.70 90.87 46.49
C ASP A 264 -30.29 90.35 46.20
N ILE A 265 -29.25 91.01 46.72
CA ILE A 265 -27.85 90.54 46.61
C ILE A 265 -27.70 89.15 47.24
N ALA A 266 -28.22 88.94 48.46
CA ALA A 266 -28.15 87.63 49.12
C ALA A 266 -28.90 86.52 48.34
N ARG A 267 -30.03 86.86 47.71
CA ARG A 267 -30.75 85.94 46.82
C ARG A 267 -29.96 85.62 45.56
N LEU A 268 -29.35 86.62 44.92
CA LEU A 268 -28.52 86.44 43.74
C LEU A 268 -27.26 85.61 44.04
N ASP A 269 -26.62 85.82 45.20
CA ASP A 269 -25.48 85.01 45.64
C ASP A 269 -25.88 83.54 45.85
N THR A 270 -27.06 83.30 46.43
CA THR A 270 -27.59 81.95 46.61
C THR A 270 -27.88 81.29 45.26
N ALA A 271 -28.53 82.01 44.35
CA ALA A 271 -28.82 81.53 43.00
C ALA A 271 -27.53 81.26 42.20
N LEU A 272 -26.50 82.08 42.35
CA LEU A 272 -25.19 81.88 41.72
C LEU A 272 -24.49 80.64 42.28
N ALA A 273 -24.57 80.41 43.59
CA ALA A 273 -24.02 79.21 44.23
C ALA A 273 -24.77 77.93 43.82
N GLU A 274 -26.08 78.00 43.62
CA GLU A 274 -26.89 76.90 43.09
C GLU A 274 -26.57 76.62 41.62
N ALA A 275 -26.47 77.66 40.79
CA ALA A 275 -26.04 77.52 39.39
C ALA A 275 -24.62 76.93 39.30
N GLY A 276 -23.71 77.32 40.19
CA GLY A 276 -22.37 76.76 40.31
C GLY A 276 -22.38 75.26 40.63
N ARG A 277 -23.24 74.83 41.57
CA ARG A 277 -23.44 73.41 41.91
C ARG A 277 -24.03 72.62 40.74
N ALA A 278 -25.11 73.12 40.12
CA ALA A 278 -25.72 72.49 38.96
C ALA A 278 -24.73 72.33 37.79
N ARG A 279 -23.86 73.33 37.56
CA ARG A 279 -22.78 73.23 36.56
C ARG A 279 -21.76 72.16 36.94
N GLY A 280 -21.41 72.05 38.22
CA GLY A 280 -20.53 70.99 38.74
C GLY A 280 -21.10 69.59 38.50
N ASP A 281 -22.39 69.41 38.80
CA ASP A 281 -23.09 68.14 38.60
C ASP A 281 -23.17 67.77 37.11
N LEU A 282 -23.51 68.73 36.24
CA LEU A 282 -23.50 68.53 34.79
C LEU A 282 -22.11 68.17 34.25
N ALA A 283 -21.06 68.81 34.76
CA ALA A 283 -19.68 68.49 34.38
C ALA A 283 -19.29 67.07 34.82
N ALA A 284 -19.70 66.66 36.02
CA ALA A 284 -19.48 65.30 36.52
C ALA A 284 -20.25 64.27 35.69
N GLN A 285 -21.52 64.52 35.36
CA GLN A 285 -22.32 63.66 34.49
C GLN A 285 -21.67 63.51 33.10
N LEU A 286 -21.21 64.61 32.50
CA LEU A 286 -20.54 64.57 31.20
C LEU A 286 -19.24 63.75 31.24
N ALA A 287 -18.46 63.85 32.32
CA ALA A 287 -17.25 63.06 32.52
C ALA A 287 -17.57 61.55 32.64
N THR A 288 -18.61 61.20 33.40
CA THR A 288 -19.08 59.81 33.51
C THR A 288 -19.55 59.28 32.17
N THR A 289 -20.43 60.00 31.46
CA THR A 289 -20.91 59.56 30.13
C THR A 289 -19.77 59.43 29.11
N THR A 290 -18.75 60.29 29.19
CA THR A 290 -17.56 60.17 28.34
C THR A 290 -16.79 58.89 28.64
N THR A 291 -16.61 58.57 29.92
CA THR A 291 -15.94 57.34 30.38
C THR A 291 -16.72 56.09 29.97
N ASP A 292 -18.04 56.10 30.12
CA ASP A 292 -18.92 55.01 29.71
C ASP A 292 -18.84 54.79 28.19
N ARG A 293 -18.89 55.88 27.40
CA ARG A 293 -18.76 55.82 25.94
C ARG A 293 -17.42 55.22 25.52
N ASP A 294 -16.34 55.59 26.18
CA ASP A 294 -15.01 55.12 25.83
C ASP A 294 -14.82 53.64 26.24
N THR A 295 -15.44 53.22 27.36
CA THR A 295 -15.55 51.80 27.75
C THR A 295 -16.32 50.99 26.71
N ILE A 296 -17.51 51.45 26.31
CA ILE A 296 -18.33 50.78 25.28
C ILE A 296 -17.58 50.69 23.95
N ARG A 297 -16.81 51.71 23.56
CA ARG A 297 -15.98 51.65 22.35
C ARG A 297 -14.88 50.58 22.45
N ALA A 298 -14.24 50.44 23.59
CA ALA A 298 -13.23 49.42 23.82
C ALA A 298 -13.85 48.01 23.77
N GLU A 299 -15.02 47.82 24.39
CA GLU A 299 -15.78 46.57 24.32
C GLU A 299 -16.19 46.23 22.88
N LEU A 300 -16.70 47.21 22.12
CA LEU A 300 -17.07 47.03 20.72
C LEU A 300 -15.86 46.64 19.84
N ALA A 301 -14.69 47.23 20.09
CA ALA A 301 -13.45 46.87 19.41
C ALA A 301 -13.04 45.43 19.72
N SER A 302 -13.10 45.04 21.00
CA SER A 302 -12.82 43.66 21.44
C SER A 302 -13.78 42.64 20.80
N VAL A 303 -15.08 42.92 20.77
CA VAL A 303 -16.08 42.04 20.14
C VAL A 303 -15.84 41.91 18.63
N ARG A 304 -15.45 43.00 17.95
CA ARG A 304 -15.11 42.94 16.52
C ARG A 304 -13.88 42.07 16.26
N GLU A 305 -12.87 42.15 17.12
CA GLU A 305 -11.68 41.30 17.03
C GLU A 305 -12.02 39.82 17.29
N GLN A 306 -12.85 39.55 18.30
CA GLN A 306 -13.37 38.21 18.57
C GLN A 306 -14.18 37.65 17.40
N LEU A 307 -15.01 38.48 16.77
CA LEU A 307 -15.79 38.09 15.59
C LEU A 307 -14.87 37.79 14.38
N ALA A 308 -13.87 38.62 14.12
CA ALA A 308 -12.91 38.36 13.06
C ALA A 308 -12.15 37.05 13.30
N ALA A 309 -11.76 36.78 14.54
CA ALA A 309 -11.09 35.54 14.92
C ALA A 309 -12.00 34.31 14.79
N THR A 310 -13.29 34.41 15.15
CA THR A 310 -14.23 33.29 14.97
C THR A 310 -14.57 33.04 13.50
N THR A 311 -14.71 34.09 12.68
CA THR A 311 -14.85 33.95 11.23
C THR A 311 -13.64 33.26 10.62
N ALA A 312 -12.42 33.68 10.95
CA ALA A 312 -11.20 33.02 10.45
C ALA A 312 -11.11 31.54 10.87
N ARG A 313 -11.55 31.20 12.09
CA ARG A 313 -11.64 29.79 12.54
C ARG A 313 -12.68 29.00 11.76
N ALA A 314 -13.83 29.60 11.45
CA ALA A 314 -14.88 28.96 10.66
C ALA A 314 -14.41 28.69 9.22
N ASP A 315 -13.75 29.65 8.59
CA ASP A 315 -13.18 29.50 7.24
C ASP A 315 -12.11 28.40 7.22
N ALA A 316 -11.22 28.38 8.22
CA ALA A 316 -10.21 27.31 8.36
C ALA A 316 -10.85 25.93 8.56
N ALA A 317 -11.90 25.84 9.39
CA ALA A 317 -12.64 24.60 9.59
C ALA A 317 -13.35 24.13 8.31
N GLN A 318 -13.91 25.05 7.52
CA GLN A 318 -14.51 24.75 6.23
C GLN A 318 -13.48 24.22 5.23
N HIS A 319 -12.30 24.85 5.15
CA HIS A 319 -11.21 24.36 4.31
C HIS A 319 -10.70 22.98 4.73
N ALA A 320 -10.57 22.74 6.04
CA ALA A 320 -10.20 21.43 6.57
C ALA A 320 -11.26 20.36 6.23
N ALA A 321 -12.55 20.68 6.33
CA ALA A 321 -13.64 19.77 5.96
C ALA A 321 -13.65 19.47 4.46
N GLN A 322 -13.38 20.47 3.60
CA GLN A 322 -13.26 20.28 2.16
C GLN A 322 -12.11 19.32 1.82
N THR A 323 -10.96 19.53 2.45
CA THR A 323 -9.76 18.69 2.28
C THR A 323 -10.02 17.26 2.75
N ALA A 324 -10.63 17.09 3.92
CA ALA A 324 -11.00 15.76 4.41
C ALA A 324 -12.00 15.04 3.48
N SER A 325 -12.90 15.77 2.83
CA SER A 325 -13.80 15.19 1.83
C SER A 325 -13.05 14.72 0.59
N THR A 326 -12.12 15.53 0.07
CA THR A 326 -11.31 15.14 -1.10
C THR A 326 -10.43 13.93 -0.79
N ASP A 327 -9.82 13.89 0.39
CA ASP A 327 -8.97 12.77 0.81
C ASP A 327 -9.80 11.48 0.95
N ARG A 328 -11.01 11.57 1.50
CA ARG A 328 -11.93 10.44 1.60
C ARG A 328 -12.33 9.91 0.23
N ASP A 329 -12.59 10.79 -0.72
CA ASP A 329 -13.00 10.40 -2.06
C ASP A 329 -11.83 9.79 -2.85
N ALA A 330 -10.60 10.28 -2.64
CA ALA A 330 -9.37 9.66 -3.15
C ALA A 330 -9.16 8.26 -2.57
N ALA A 331 -9.27 8.09 -1.24
CA ALA A 331 -9.15 6.79 -0.58
C ALA A 331 -10.21 5.78 -1.06
N ARG A 332 -11.43 6.24 -1.38
CA ARG A 332 -12.48 5.39 -1.98
C ARG A 332 -12.12 4.94 -3.38
N ALA A 333 -11.51 5.79 -4.19
CA ALA A 333 -11.05 5.43 -5.53
C ALA A 333 -9.91 4.40 -5.47
N GLU A 334 -8.94 4.59 -4.57
CA GLU A 334 -7.86 3.61 -4.33
C GLU A 334 -8.42 2.25 -3.87
N LEU A 335 -9.39 2.23 -2.94
CA LEU A 335 -10.06 0.99 -2.53
C LEU A 335 -10.81 0.30 -3.67
N ALA A 336 -11.39 1.06 -4.60
CA ALA A 336 -12.05 0.50 -5.78
C ALA A 336 -11.04 -0.12 -6.74
N ASP A 337 -9.89 0.53 -6.94
CA ASP A 337 -8.80 0.03 -7.77
C ASP A 337 -8.21 -1.27 -7.20
N VAL A 338 -7.87 -1.28 -5.90
CA VAL A 338 -7.36 -2.49 -5.21
C VAL A 338 -8.35 -3.65 -5.29
N ARG A 339 -9.65 -3.39 -5.18
CA ARG A 339 -10.68 -4.43 -5.37
C ARG A 339 -10.70 -4.96 -6.81
N GLY A 340 -10.53 -4.09 -7.80
CA GLY A 340 -10.38 -4.47 -9.20
C GLY A 340 -9.16 -5.36 -9.42
N GLN A 341 -8.00 -4.95 -8.90
CA GLN A 341 -6.76 -5.73 -8.96
C GLN A 341 -6.92 -7.11 -8.31
N LEU A 342 -7.55 -7.19 -7.14
CA LEU A 342 -7.80 -8.45 -6.44
C LEU A 342 -8.72 -9.39 -7.24
N ALA A 343 -9.75 -8.84 -7.89
CA ALA A 343 -10.63 -9.61 -8.76
C ALA A 343 -9.88 -10.18 -9.97
N THR A 344 -9.00 -9.39 -10.60
CA THR A 344 -8.13 -9.85 -11.69
C THR A 344 -7.18 -10.95 -11.22
N ALA A 345 -6.50 -10.76 -10.10
CA ALA A 345 -5.59 -11.76 -9.54
C ALA A 345 -6.32 -13.07 -9.18
N ALA A 346 -7.56 -12.99 -8.70
CA ALA A 346 -8.39 -14.17 -8.44
C ALA A 346 -8.72 -14.93 -9.75
N ALA A 347 -9.07 -14.21 -10.82
CA ALA A 347 -9.35 -14.81 -12.12
C ALA A 347 -8.10 -15.47 -12.75
N GLU A 348 -6.94 -14.81 -12.64
CA GLU A 348 -5.65 -15.36 -13.08
C GLU A 348 -5.29 -16.63 -12.31
N ARG A 349 -5.46 -16.63 -10.99
CA ARG A 349 -5.25 -17.81 -10.15
C ARG A 349 -6.15 -18.97 -10.56
N ASP A 350 -7.42 -18.70 -10.83
CA ASP A 350 -8.38 -19.74 -11.20
C ASP A 350 -8.06 -20.32 -12.60
N THR A 351 -7.60 -19.47 -13.53
CA THR A 351 -7.08 -19.91 -14.83
C THR A 351 -5.82 -20.77 -14.68
N ALA A 352 -4.88 -20.36 -13.83
CA ALA A 352 -3.67 -21.14 -13.55
C ALA A 352 -3.99 -22.51 -12.93
N ARG A 353 -4.99 -22.58 -12.04
CA ARG A 353 -5.47 -23.85 -11.46
C ARG A 353 -6.11 -24.77 -12.50
N ALA A 354 -6.90 -24.22 -13.41
CA ALA A 354 -7.48 -24.98 -14.51
C ALA A 354 -6.37 -25.56 -15.40
N ALA A 355 -5.39 -24.73 -15.79
CA ALA A 355 -4.24 -25.17 -16.59
C ALA A 355 -3.40 -26.25 -15.88
N LEU A 356 -3.20 -26.14 -14.57
CA LEU A 356 -2.52 -27.17 -13.78
C LEU A 356 -3.28 -28.50 -13.80
N THR A 357 -4.61 -28.45 -13.62
CA THR A 357 -5.47 -29.64 -13.64
C THR A 357 -5.43 -30.33 -15.01
N GLU A 358 -5.44 -29.54 -16.09
CA GLU A 358 -5.29 -30.04 -17.46
C GLU A 358 -3.92 -30.69 -17.67
N SER A 359 -2.84 -30.04 -17.23
CA SER A 359 -1.48 -30.58 -17.31
C SER A 359 -1.33 -31.89 -16.53
N GLU A 360 -1.90 -31.98 -15.32
CA GLU A 360 -1.90 -33.21 -14.52
C GLU A 360 -2.66 -34.35 -15.21
N THR A 361 -3.79 -34.03 -15.85
CA THR A 361 -4.59 -35.00 -16.60
C THR A 361 -3.81 -35.51 -17.82
N ALA A 362 -3.22 -34.60 -18.61
CA ALA A 362 -2.37 -34.94 -19.74
C ALA A 362 -1.16 -35.80 -19.32
N ARG A 363 -0.53 -35.48 -18.18
CA ARG A 363 0.58 -36.28 -17.63
C ARG A 363 0.14 -37.68 -17.22
N ARG A 364 -1.04 -37.84 -16.61
CA ARG A 364 -1.59 -39.16 -16.26
C ARG A 364 -1.85 -39.99 -17.52
N GLN A 365 -2.46 -39.37 -18.54
CA GLN A 365 -2.72 -40.01 -19.82
C GLN A 365 -1.42 -40.46 -20.50
N ALA A 366 -0.42 -39.59 -20.59
CA ALA A 366 0.89 -39.95 -21.16
C ALA A 366 1.57 -41.10 -20.39
N ALA A 367 1.40 -41.17 -19.06
CA ALA A 367 1.92 -42.26 -18.25
C ALA A 367 1.17 -43.59 -18.49
N ASP A 368 -0.14 -43.52 -18.74
CA ASP A 368 -0.96 -44.67 -19.10
C ASP A 368 -0.59 -45.18 -20.50
N ASP A 369 -0.44 -44.29 -21.48
CA ASP A 369 0.02 -44.61 -22.84
C ASP A 369 1.40 -45.26 -22.82
N LEU A 370 2.36 -44.70 -22.07
CA LEU A 370 3.69 -45.29 -21.91
C LEU A 370 3.64 -46.70 -21.30
N ARG A 371 2.71 -46.95 -20.36
CA ARG A 371 2.51 -48.29 -19.79
C ARG A 371 1.94 -49.25 -20.83
N ALA A 372 0.99 -48.80 -21.66
CA ALA A 372 0.43 -49.59 -22.74
C ALA A 372 1.50 -49.95 -23.79
N GLU A 373 2.31 -48.98 -24.23
CA GLU A 373 3.41 -49.19 -25.18
C GLU A 373 4.47 -50.16 -24.64
N ARG A 374 4.83 -50.05 -23.35
CA ARG A 374 5.74 -51.01 -22.72
C ARG A 374 5.18 -52.44 -22.69
N ALA A 375 3.88 -52.58 -22.45
CA ALA A 375 3.22 -53.89 -22.49
C ALA A 375 3.21 -54.45 -23.92
N ALA A 376 2.87 -53.64 -24.92
CA ALA A 376 2.90 -54.01 -26.33
C ALA A 376 4.30 -54.42 -26.79
N LEU A 377 5.34 -53.69 -26.38
CA LEU A 377 6.73 -54.04 -26.65
C LEU A 377 7.13 -55.37 -26.00
N ALA A 378 6.68 -55.64 -24.77
CA ALA A 378 6.94 -56.91 -24.10
C ALA A 378 6.26 -58.08 -24.83
N ASP A 379 5.03 -57.88 -25.33
CA ASP A 379 4.33 -58.86 -26.17
C ASP A 379 5.06 -59.09 -27.50
N ALA A 380 5.48 -58.03 -28.18
CA ALA A 380 6.24 -58.13 -29.42
C ALA A 380 7.56 -58.91 -29.22
N ARG A 381 8.27 -58.68 -28.10
CA ARG A 381 9.46 -59.45 -27.74
C ARG A 381 9.15 -60.94 -27.53
N ARG A 382 8.07 -61.26 -26.81
CA ARG A 382 7.61 -62.66 -26.65
C ARG A 382 7.31 -63.31 -27.99
N GLN A 383 6.65 -62.60 -28.91
CA GLN A 383 6.36 -63.11 -30.26
C GLN A 383 7.66 -63.37 -31.05
N VAL A 384 8.64 -62.47 -30.97
CA VAL A 384 9.96 -62.67 -31.61
C VAL A 384 10.68 -63.89 -31.02
N ASP A 385 10.69 -64.06 -29.70
CA ASP A 385 11.30 -65.24 -29.04
C ASP A 385 10.60 -66.55 -29.44
N GLN A 386 9.26 -66.50 -29.57
CA GLN A 386 8.47 -67.60 -30.08
C GLN A 386 8.85 -67.93 -31.53
N LEU A 387 8.89 -66.95 -32.43
CA LEU A 387 9.28 -67.13 -33.83
C LEU A 387 10.72 -67.67 -33.95
N HIS A 388 11.66 -67.23 -33.11
CA HIS A 388 13.01 -67.80 -33.06
C HIS A 388 13.00 -69.26 -32.62
N THR A 389 12.13 -69.64 -31.70
CA THR A 389 11.99 -71.02 -31.23
C THR A 389 11.35 -71.90 -32.31
N GLU A 390 10.29 -71.42 -32.96
CA GLU A 390 9.64 -72.08 -34.11
C GLU A 390 10.63 -72.25 -35.27
N ARG A 391 11.42 -71.22 -35.60
CA ARG A 391 12.47 -71.30 -36.61
C ARG A 391 13.51 -72.35 -36.27
N ARG A 392 14.01 -72.39 -35.03
CA ARG A 392 14.96 -73.43 -34.59
C ARG A 392 14.37 -74.83 -34.70
N ALA A 393 13.10 -75.01 -34.33
CA ALA A 393 12.40 -76.28 -34.49
C ALA A 393 12.26 -76.69 -35.96
N ALA A 394 11.94 -75.74 -36.86
CA ALA A 394 11.87 -75.97 -38.29
C ALA A 394 13.24 -76.31 -38.92
N ASP A 395 14.30 -75.62 -38.49
CA ASP A 395 15.67 -75.91 -38.90
C ASP A 395 16.10 -77.32 -38.44
N GLN A 396 15.77 -77.70 -37.20
CA GLN A 396 16.01 -79.05 -36.68
C GLN A 396 15.23 -80.12 -37.48
N ALA A 397 13.94 -79.91 -37.71
CA ALA A 397 13.13 -80.82 -38.52
C ALA A 397 13.68 -80.97 -39.94
N THR A 398 14.21 -79.90 -40.53
CA THR A 398 14.88 -79.93 -41.84
C THR A 398 16.18 -80.76 -41.78
N GLN A 399 16.99 -80.62 -40.73
CA GLN A 399 18.20 -81.44 -40.54
C GLN A 399 17.87 -82.92 -40.34
N ASP A 400 16.84 -83.22 -39.55
CA ASP A 400 16.37 -84.58 -39.31
C ASP A 400 15.86 -85.20 -40.63
N ALA A 401 15.07 -84.46 -41.41
CA ALA A 401 14.58 -84.89 -42.72
C ALA A 401 15.73 -85.14 -43.71
N ARG A 402 16.77 -84.28 -43.74
CA ARG A 402 17.97 -84.51 -44.55
C ARG A 402 18.73 -85.76 -44.12
N THR A 403 18.83 -86.00 -42.82
CA THR A 403 19.48 -87.19 -42.27
C THR A 403 18.71 -88.45 -42.65
N GLN A 404 17.38 -88.43 -42.52
CA GLN A 404 16.50 -89.52 -42.95
C GLN A 404 16.60 -89.76 -44.45
N ALA A 405 16.58 -88.71 -45.28
CA ALA A 405 16.77 -88.83 -46.72
C ALA A 405 18.11 -89.48 -47.06
N ALA A 406 19.21 -89.05 -46.43
CA ALA A 406 20.53 -89.67 -46.62
C ALA A 406 20.56 -91.16 -46.19
N GLN A 407 19.88 -91.51 -45.09
CA GLN A 407 19.72 -92.91 -44.65
C GLN A 407 18.92 -93.73 -45.66
N LEU A 408 17.82 -93.18 -46.19
CA LEU A 408 17.01 -93.83 -47.22
C LEU A 408 17.79 -94.01 -48.52
N GLU A 409 18.55 -93.00 -48.96
CA GLU A 409 19.45 -93.11 -50.12
C GLU A 409 20.52 -94.19 -49.91
N ALA A 410 21.15 -94.22 -48.73
CA ALA A 410 22.12 -95.26 -48.38
C ALA A 410 21.46 -96.65 -48.36
N GLY A 411 20.26 -96.76 -47.80
CA GLY A 411 19.44 -97.98 -47.79
C GLY A 411 19.06 -98.44 -49.21
N ALA A 412 18.66 -97.52 -50.08
CA ALA A 412 18.37 -97.78 -51.48
C ALA A 412 19.62 -98.26 -52.23
N ARG A 413 20.77 -97.56 -52.09
CA ARG A 413 22.05 -98.01 -52.66
C ARG A 413 22.44 -99.41 -52.17
N ALA A 414 22.25 -99.70 -50.88
CA ALA A 414 22.52 -101.03 -50.33
C ALA A 414 21.55 -102.09 -50.87
N ALA A 415 20.28 -101.74 -51.13
CA ALA A 415 19.31 -102.61 -51.79
C ALA A 415 19.69 -102.86 -53.26
N THR A 416 20.07 -101.82 -54.01
CA THR A 416 20.59 -101.94 -55.38
C THR A 416 21.82 -102.84 -55.43
N ASN A 417 22.82 -102.62 -54.57
CA ASN A 417 24.01 -103.47 -54.47
C ASN A 417 23.68 -104.94 -54.09
N ARG A 418 22.61 -105.18 -53.33
CA ARG A 418 22.13 -106.54 -53.02
C ARG A 418 21.42 -107.16 -54.22
N ALA A 419 20.62 -106.38 -54.94
CA ALA A 419 19.97 -106.81 -56.18
C ALA A 419 21.00 -107.17 -57.24
N GLU A 420 21.98 -106.31 -57.51
CA GLU A 420 23.10 -106.59 -58.44
C GLU A 420 23.87 -107.85 -58.04
N ARG A 421 24.15 -108.05 -56.74
CA ARG A 421 24.77 -109.29 -56.24
C ARG A 421 23.87 -110.51 -56.41
N ALA A 422 22.56 -110.36 -56.25
CA ALA A 422 21.60 -111.43 -56.43
C ALA A 422 21.45 -111.78 -57.92
N GLU A 423 21.39 -110.79 -58.81
CA GLU A 423 21.44 -110.96 -60.27
C GLU A 423 22.73 -111.65 -60.69
N ALA A 424 23.90 -111.21 -60.23
CA ALA A 424 25.17 -111.89 -60.48
C ALA A 424 25.19 -113.35 -59.99
N ARG A 425 24.52 -113.65 -58.86
CA ARG A 425 24.34 -115.03 -58.38
C ARG A 425 23.39 -115.82 -59.27
N VAL A 426 22.31 -115.22 -59.74
CA VAL A 426 21.38 -115.85 -60.68
C VAL A 426 22.10 -116.14 -61.99
N ASP A 427 22.84 -115.20 -62.56
CA ASP A 427 23.66 -115.39 -63.76
C ASP A 427 24.70 -116.49 -63.57
N GLN A 428 25.36 -116.54 -62.41
CA GLN A 428 26.28 -117.61 -62.06
C GLN A 428 25.57 -118.98 -61.98
N LEU A 429 24.39 -119.06 -61.35
CA LEU A 429 23.59 -120.28 -61.27
C LEU A 429 23.07 -120.69 -62.65
N GLN A 430 22.68 -119.75 -63.49
CA GLN A 430 22.23 -119.97 -64.86
C GLN A 430 23.38 -120.56 -65.70
N ALA A 431 24.58 -119.98 -65.59
CA ALA A 431 25.78 -120.50 -66.25
C ALA A 431 26.15 -121.90 -65.74
N GLN A 432 25.99 -122.18 -64.44
CA GLN A 432 26.14 -123.53 -63.88
C GLN A 432 25.09 -124.51 -64.44
N LEU A 433 23.85 -124.06 -64.62
CA LEU A 433 22.76 -124.87 -65.15
C LEU A 433 22.92 -125.16 -66.65
N ASP A 434 23.41 -124.19 -67.42
CA ASP A 434 23.77 -124.36 -68.83
C ASP A 434 25.01 -125.25 -68.99
N ALA A 435 25.99 -125.13 -68.09
CA ALA A 435 27.11 -126.07 -68.02
C ALA A 435 26.64 -127.50 -67.70
N ALA A 436 25.74 -127.66 -66.71
CA ALA A 436 25.14 -128.94 -66.37
C ALA A 436 24.27 -129.51 -67.49
N ARG A 437 23.54 -128.67 -68.24
CA ARG A 437 22.79 -129.07 -69.45
C ARG A 437 23.72 -129.46 -70.59
N ALA A 438 24.84 -128.75 -70.78
CA ALA A 438 25.86 -129.13 -71.75
C ALA A 438 26.54 -130.45 -71.36
N GLU A 439 26.70 -130.70 -70.05
CA GLU A 439 27.19 -131.97 -69.50
C GLU A 439 26.17 -133.10 -69.69
N LEU A 440 24.88 -132.85 -69.43
CA LEU A 440 23.79 -133.78 -69.74
C LEU A 440 23.68 -134.07 -71.25
N ALA A 441 23.85 -133.07 -72.11
CA ALA A 441 23.88 -133.24 -73.57
C ALA A 441 25.15 -133.94 -74.07
N ARG A 442 26.21 -134.04 -73.25
CA ARG A 442 27.34 -134.94 -73.46
C ARG A 442 27.02 -136.37 -73.00
N VAL A 443 26.34 -136.53 -71.87
CA VAL A 443 25.93 -137.84 -71.32
C VAL A 443 24.89 -138.53 -72.22
N ASP A 444 23.92 -137.80 -72.78
CA ASP A 444 22.91 -138.34 -73.71
C ASP A 444 23.48 -138.70 -75.09
N ARG A 445 24.74 -138.34 -75.37
CA ARG A 445 25.46 -138.72 -76.59
C ARG A 445 26.43 -139.88 -76.42
N SER A 446 26.51 -140.47 -75.22
CA SER A 446 27.45 -141.56 -74.93
C SER A 446 26.82 -142.67 -74.09
N GLY A 447 26.07 -143.55 -74.75
CA GLY A 447 26.21 -144.99 -74.49
C GLY A 447 25.02 -145.74 -73.88
N GLY A 448 24.24 -146.40 -74.74
CA GLY A 448 24.12 -147.86 -74.64
C GLY A 448 25.27 -148.53 -75.42
N PRO A 449 25.39 -149.87 -75.52
CA PRO A 449 24.55 -150.95 -74.97
C PRO A 449 25.33 -152.07 -74.24
N GLN A 450 24.65 -152.86 -73.41
CA GLN A 450 24.48 -154.33 -73.49
C GLN A 450 23.78 -154.84 -72.23
#